data_AF-A0A520ENG4-F1
#
_entry.id   AF-A0A520ENG4-F1
#
_cell.length_a   1.000
_cell.length_b   1.000
_cell.length_c   1.000
_cell.angle_alpha   90.00
_cell.angle_beta   90.00
_cell.angle_gamma   90.00
#
_symmetry.space_group_name_H-M   'P 1'
#
loop_
_entity.id
_entity.type
_entity.pdbx_description
1 polymer ?
#
loop_
_entity_poly.entity_id
_entity_poly.type
_entity_poly.pdbx_seq_one_letter_code
_entity_poly.pdbx_strand_id
1 'polypeptide(L)'
;MDNIARVVRAASISAVRLYNRLEVTVAQPVPDTPVLFVANHGFGGVIDLNVFAFAAAYDELGIDRELITLTHQIAWTLHAEKLIEPFGARPAGRQTALDAFA
;
A
#
# COMPACT_ATOMS: atom_id res chain seq x y z
N MET A 1 6.61 12.94 -0.53
CA MET A 1 7.28 11.81 -1.23
C MET A 1 8.29 12.37 -2.23
N ASP A 2 9.43 11.70 -2.42
CA ASP A 2 10.37 12.01 -3.51
C ASP A 2 9.68 11.87 -4.88
N ASN A 3 9.99 12.74 -5.84
CA ASN A 3 9.37 12.78 -7.16
C ASN A 3 9.57 11.46 -7.92
N ILE A 4 10.73 10.80 -7.72
CA ILE A 4 11.03 9.50 -8.30
C ILE A 4 10.10 8.41 -7.74
N ALA A 5 9.89 8.38 -6.42
CA ALA A 5 9.02 7.40 -5.77
C ALA A 5 7.57 7.51 -6.25
N ARG A 6 7.08 8.75 -6.46
CA ARG A 6 5.74 9.01 -7.02
C ARG A 6 5.60 8.47 -8.45
N VAL A 7 6.61 8.69 -9.29
CA VAL A 7 6.61 8.18 -10.68
C VAL A 7 6.65 6.66 -10.70
N VAL A 8 7.50 6.03 -9.88
CA VAL A 8 7.57 4.57 -9.77
C VAL A 8 6.23 4.01 -9.31
N ARG A 9 5.61 4.59 -8.27
CA ARG A 9 4.27 4.20 -7.79
C ARG A 9 3.24 4.23 -8.92
N ALA A 10 3.14 5.36 -9.61
CA ALA A 10 2.18 5.55 -10.69
C ALA A 10 2.41 4.55 -11.83
N ALA A 11 3.67 4.34 -12.25
CA ALA A 11 4.02 3.39 -13.29
C ALA A 11 3.67 1.94 -12.90
N SER A 12 3.96 1.53 -11.67
CA SER A 12 3.59 0.20 -11.15
C SER A 12 2.07 0.00 -11.13
N ILE A 13 1.31 0.99 -10.69
CA ILE A 13 -0.16 0.95 -10.68
C ILE A 13 -0.70 0.85 -12.11
N SER A 14 -0.20 1.66 -13.05
CA SER A 14 -0.60 1.60 -14.46
C SER A 14 -0.31 0.24 -15.08
N ALA A 15 0.85 -0.36 -14.80
CA ALA A 15 1.21 -1.69 -15.29
C ALA A 15 0.25 -2.77 -14.75
N VAL A 16 -0.06 -2.74 -13.46
CA VAL A 16 -1.02 -3.69 -12.85
C VAL A 16 -2.42 -3.53 -13.42
N ARG A 17 -2.89 -2.27 -13.58
CA ARG A 17 -4.18 -1.96 -14.19
C ARG A 17 -4.28 -2.53 -15.60
N LEU A 18 -3.26 -2.31 -16.43
CA LEU A 18 -3.23 -2.77 -17.81
C LEU A 18 -3.14 -4.30 -17.91
N TYR A 19 -2.18 -4.90 -17.21
CA TYR A 19 -1.90 -6.34 -17.29
C TYR A 19 -3.08 -7.18 -16.79
N ASN A 20 -3.68 -6.80 -15.67
CA ASN A 20 -4.78 -7.54 -15.06
C ASN A 20 -6.16 -7.10 -15.55
N ARG A 21 -6.23 -6.05 -16.39
CA ARG A 21 -7.50 -5.38 -16.74
C ARG A 21 -8.29 -5.04 -15.47
N LEU A 22 -7.59 -4.46 -14.50
CA LEU A 22 -8.14 -4.21 -13.17
C LEU A 22 -9.28 -3.19 -13.25
N GLU A 23 -10.46 -3.58 -12.79
CA GLU A 23 -11.58 -2.69 -12.55
C GLU A 23 -11.69 -2.41 -11.04
N VAL A 24 -11.93 -1.15 -10.70
CA VAL A 24 -12.10 -0.72 -9.30
C VAL A 24 -13.50 -0.14 -9.16
N THR A 25 -14.23 -0.62 -8.15
CA THR A 25 -15.55 -0.09 -7.79
C THR A 25 -15.52 0.38 -6.35
N VAL A 26 -15.90 1.63 -6.11
CA VAL A 26 -16.00 2.23 -4.78
C VAL A 26 -17.47 2.26 -4.37
N ALA A 27 -17.84 1.44 -3.40
CA ALA A 27 -19.22 1.36 -2.93
C ALA A 27 -19.61 2.55 -2.04
N GLN A 28 -18.66 3.12 -1.31
CA GLN A 28 -18.88 4.20 -0.35
C GLN A 28 -17.59 5.02 -0.16
N PRO A 29 -17.70 6.31 0.19
CA PRO A 29 -16.55 7.12 0.54
C PRO A 29 -15.86 6.56 1.79
N VAL A 30 -14.56 6.79 1.89
CA VAL A 30 -13.79 6.43 3.09
C VAL A 30 -14.01 7.50 4.17
N PRO A 31 -14.25 7.12 5.44
CA PRO A 31 -14.39 8.07 6.53
C PRO A 31 -13.16 8.98 6.73
N ASP A 32 -13.42 10.22 7.15
CA ASP A 32 -12.39 11.22 7.48
C ASP A 32 -11.66 10.95 8.81
N THR A 33 -11.91 9.79 9.43
CA THR A 33 -11.19 9.29 10.61
C THR A 33 -10.13 8.26 10.20
N PRO A 34 -9.17 7.92 11.08
CA PRO A 34 -8.31 6.77 10.87
C PRO A 34 -9.13 5.48 10.62
N VAL A 35 -8.71 4.68 9.63
CA VAL A 35 -9.36 3.41 9.28
C VAL A 35 -8.31 2.34 9.00
N LEU A 36 -8.67 1.08 9.28
CA LEU A 36 -7.91 -0.07 8.80
C LEU A 36 -8.50 -0.56 7.48
N PHE A 37 -7.71 -0.51 6.43
CA PHE A 37 -8.01 -1.25 5.21
C PHE A 37 -7.64 -2.72 5.41
N VAL A 38 -8.61 -3.62 5.19
CA VAL A 38 -8.40 -5.06 5.22
C VAL A 38 -8.53 -5.57 3.79
N ALA A 39 -7.43 -6.07 3.25
CA ALA A 39 -7.38 -6.66 1.92
C ALA A 39 -7.06 -8.15 2.02
N ASN A 40 -7.55 -8.94 1.06
CA ASN A 40 -7.13 -10.32 0.93
C ASN A 40 -5.66 -10.39 0.51
N HIS A 41 -4.92 -11.31 1.11
CA HIS A 41 -3.59 -11.66 0.64
C HIS A 41 -3.71 -12.57 -0.58
N GLY A 42 -2.93 -12.32 -1.63
CA GLY A 42 -2.91 -13.15 -2.84
C GLY A 42 -1.98 -14.37 -2.73
N PHE A 43 -1.86 -15.16 -3.80
CA PHE A 43 -0.75 -16.10 -4.01
C PHE A 43 0.47 -15.31 -4.53
N GLY A 44 1.75 -15.51 -4.15
CA GLY A 44 2.45 -16.50 -3.32
C GLY A 44 3.96 -16.31 -3.55
N GLY A 45 4.53 -15.22 -3.04
CA GLY A 45 5.96 -14.86 -3.18
C GLY A 45 6.40 -13.88 -2.09
N VAL A 46 7.66 -13.41 -2.14
CA VAL A 46 8.20 -12.45 -1.15
C VAL A 46 7.42 -11.12 -1.14
N ILE A 47 6.73 -10.79 -2.25
CA ILE A 47 5.91 -9.60 -2.42
C ILE A 47 4.49 -10.03 -2.79
N ASP A 48 3.50 -9.55 -2.02
CA ASP A 48 2.09 -9.70 -2.36
C ASP A 48 1.70 -8.70 -3.45
N LEU A 49 1.33 -9.21 -4.64
CA LEU A 49 0.91 -8.37 -5.76
C LEU A 49 -0.41 -7.64 -5.48
N ASN A 50 -1.21 -8.10 -4.51
CA ASN A 50 -2.43 -7.41 -4.12
C ASN A 50 -2.16 -6.03 -3.49
N VAL A 51 -0.93 -5.76 -3.04
CA VAL A 51 -0.53 -4.40 -2.62
C VAL A 51 -0.68 -3.40 -3.77
N PHE A 52 -0.41 -3.79 -5.02
CA PHE A 52 -0.61 -2.92 -6.17
C PHE A 52 -2.08 -2.76 -6.55
N ALA A 53 -2.88 -3.83 -6.40
CA ALA A 53 -4.33 -3.75 -6.58
C ALA A 53 -4.96 -2.81 -5.55
N PHE A 54 -4.51 -2.90 -4.29
CA PHE A 54 -4.89 -1.97 -3.24
C PHE A 54 -4.46 -0.54 -3.57
N ALA A 55 -3.20 -0.32 -3.98
CA ALA A 55 -2.71 1.01 -4.34
C ALA A 55 -3.52 1.63 -5.49
N ALA A 56 -3.91 0.82 -6.49
CA ALA A 56 -4.78 1.24 -7.57
C ALA A 56 -6.19 1.61 -7.09
N ALA A 57 -6.74 0.89 -6.11
CA ALA A 57 -8.01 1.23 -5.50
C ALA A 57 -7.93 2.49 -4.63
N TYR A 58 -6.83 2.65 -3.89
CA TYR A 58 -6.55 3.83 -3.07
C TYR A 58 -6.44 5.10 -3.91
N ASP A 59 -5.80 5.03 -5.09
CA ASP A 59 -5.75 6.15 -6.04
C ASP A 59 -7.14 6.53 -6.56
N GLU A 60 -8.00 5.54 -6.83
CA GLU A 60 -9.36 5.77 -7.31
C GLU A 60 -10.24 6.44 -6.26
N LEU A 61 -9.95 6.18 -4.98
CA LEU A 61 -10.62 6.85 -3.85
C LEU A 61 -10.24 8.34 -3.73
N GLY A 62 -9.20 8.80 -4.44
CA GLY A 62 -8.76 10.20 -4.42
C GLY A 62 -8.22 10.65 -3.06
N ILE A 63 -7.74 9.71 -2.23
CA ILE A 63 -7.30 9.98 -0.87
C ILE A 63 -5.82 10.41 -0.88
N ASP A 64 -5.52 11.56 -0.29
CA ASP A 64 -4.15 12.10 -0.16
C ASP A 64 -3.69 12.18 1.30
N ARG A 65 -4.03 11.15 2.09
CA ARG A 65 -3.57 11.02 3.49
C ARG A 65 -2.54 9.92 3.61
N GLU A 66 -1.76 9.96 4.69
CA GLU A 66 -0.73 8.94 4.92
C GLU A 66 -1.37 7.55 5.01
N LEU A 67 -0.75 6.59 4.32
CA LEU A 67 -1.10 5.17 4.36
C LEU A 67 0.05 4.42 5.02
N ILE A 68 -0.18 3.87 6.21
CA ILE A 68 0.78 2.98 6.86
C ILE A 68 0.49 1.53 6.48
N THR A 69 1.50 0.85 5.93
CA THR A 69 1.41 -0.56 5.55
C THR A 69 2.22 -1.42 6.52
N LEU A 70 1.56 -2.30 7.27
CA LEU A 70 2.22 -3.25 8.15
C LEU A 70 2.93 -4.32 7.31
N THR A 71 4.26 -4.31 7.33
CA THR A 71 5.11 -5.09 6.43
C THR A 71 5.93 -6.11 7.22
N HIS A 72 6.16 -7.28 6.63
CA HIS A 72 6.98 -8.32 7.25
C HIS A 72 8.41 -7.84 7.54
N GLN A 73 8.94 -8.22 8.71
CA GLN A 73 10.30 -7.88 9.16
C GLN A 73 11.39 -8.27 8.14
N ILE A 74 11.14 -9.29 7.31
CA ILE A 74 12.07 -9.75 6.27
C ILE A 74 12.56 -8.62 5.36
N ALA A 75 11.76 -7.58 5.12
CA ALA A 75 12.17 -6.46 4.29
C ALA A 75 13.37 -5.68 4.88
N TRP A 76 13.42 -5.51 6.20
CA TRP A 76 14.56 -4.90 6.90
C TRP A 76 15.73 -5.88 7.02
N THR A 77 15.46 -7.18 7.18
CA THR A 77 16.51 -8.21 7.15
C THR A 77 17.23 -8.25 5.80
N LEU A 78 16.54 -7.91 4.71
CA LEU A 78 17.09 -7.83 3.35
C LEU A 78 17.59 -6.43 2.96
N HIS A 79 17.64 -5.48 3.90
CA HIS A 79 18.07 -4.11 3.67
C HIS A 79 17.25 -3.33 2.61
N ALA A 80 15.95 -3.66 2.48
CA ALA A 80 15.03 -3.03 1.53
C ALA A 80 14.35 -1.77 2.08
N GLU A 81 14.62 -1.37 3.33
CA GLU A 81 13.91 -0.28 4.04
C GLU A 81 13.85 1.03 3.25
N LYS A 82 14.96 1.44 2.62
CA LYS A 82 15.03 2.67 1.83
C LYS A 82 14.11 2.66 0.61
N LEU A 83 13.73 1.48 0.13
CA LEU A 83 12.82 1.31 -1.00
C LEU A 83 11.36 1.28 -0.54
N ILE A 84 11.05 0.74 0.63
CA ILE A 84 9.66 0.48 1.06
C ILE A 84 9.11 1.53 2.04
N GLU A 85 9.94 2.11 2.91
CA GLU A 85 9.50 3.08 3.90
C GLU A 85 8.90 4.37 3.31
N PRO A 86 9.38 4.89 2.15
CA PRO A 86 8.75 6.02 1.47
C PRO A 86 7.32 5.75 0.99
N PHE A 87 6.91 4.48 0.91
CA PHE A 87 5.55 4.04 0.58
C PHE A 87 4.71 3.76 1.84
N GLY A 88 5.19 4.18 3.02
CA GLY A 88 4.50 4.01 4.29
C GLY A 88 4.69 2.64 4.93
N ALA A 89 5.61 1.82 4.42
CA ALA A 89 5.90 0.53 5.03
C ALA A 89 6.51 0.72 6.43
N ARG A 90 6.01 -0.04 7.40
CA ARG A 90 6.54 -0.12 8.78
C ARG A 90 6.57 -1.58 9.23
N PRO A 91 7.48 -1.97 10.15
CA PRO A 91 7.48 -3.32 10.68
C PRO A 91 6.13 -3.68 11.29
N ALA A 92 5.57 -4.81 10.88
CA ALA A 92 4.30 -5.29 11.39
C ALA A 92 4.41 -5.62 12.88
N GLY A 93 3.53 -5.01 13.68
CA GLY A 93 3.49 -5.21 15.12
C GLY A 93 2.29 -4.50 15.75
N ARG A 94 1.90 -4.94 16.96
CA ARG A 94 0.77 -4.35 17.69
C ARG A 94 0.97 -2.86 17.96
N GLN A 95 2.17 -2.48 18.39
CA GLN A 95 2.46 -1.08 18.70
C GLN A 95 2.39 -0.21 17.44
N THR A 96 3.05 -0.61 16.36
CA THR A 96 2.97 0.07 15.05
C THR A 96 1.53 0.27 14.58
N ALA A 97 0.68 -0.75 14.76
CA ALA A 97 -0.72 -0.64 14.40
C ALA A 97 -1.45 0.40 15.25
N LEU A 98 -1.25 0.41 16.57
CA LEU A 98 -1.86 1.39 17.47
C LEU A 98 -1.37 2.81 17.20
N ASP A 99 -0.07 2.98 16.94
CA ASP A 99 0.51 4.29 16.63
C ASP A 99 -0.03 4.85 15.32
N ALA A 100 -0.36 3.99 14.35
CA ALA A 100 -0.99 4.42 13.09
C ALA A 100 -2.45 4.90 13.25
N PHE A 101 -3.09 4.61 14.38
CA PHE A 101 -4.43 5.08 14.73
C PHE A 101 -4.44 6.32 15.63
N ALA A 102 -3.29 6.70 16.19
CA ALA A 102 -3.13 7.83 17.12
C ALA A 102 -3.03 9.17 16.37
#